data_AF-A0A3D3CP03-F1
#
_entry.id   AF-A0A3D3CP03-F1
#
_cell.length_a   1.000
_cell.length_b   1.000
_cell.length_c   1.000
_cell.angle_alpha   90.00
_cell.angle_beta   90.00
_cell.angle_gamma   90.00
#
_symmetry.space_group_name_H-M   'P 1'
#
loop_
_entity.id
_entity.type
_entity.pdbx_description
1 polymer ?
#
loop_
_entity_poly.entity_id
_entity_poly.type
_entity_poly.pdbx_seq_one_letter_code
_entity_poly.pdbx_strand_id
1 'polypeptide(L)'
;MIKLLRILGGRALSLFKKMGHMLMFLLNSIYYICVPPFKFRLLLKQIRFFGNKSMIVILLTGSFTGMVMALQIYHTLSKFGSEALLGPAVALSLIRELGPVLSALMVTGRAGSALTAEIGIMRISEQIDALVSMALNPMRYLIVPNIVAAIIVFPLLAAIFDVIGIYGGYVIAVKLLGLSEGTYFSQIDTFVEWKDVRI
;
A
#
# COMPACT_ATOMS: atom_id res chain seq x y z
N MET A 1 8.26 -37.83 -24.89
CA MET A 1 6.98 -37.10 -24.92
C MET A 1 6.10 -37.36 -23.68
N ILE A 2 5.78 -38.60 -23.32
CA ILE A 2 4.90 -38.95 -22.17
C ILE A 2 5.46 -38.50 -20.79
N LYS A 3 6.79 -38.59 -20.57
CA LYS A 3 7.42 -38.08 -19.33
C LYS A 3 7.25 -36.57 -19.14
N LEU A 4 7.30 -35.79 -20.24
CA LEU A 4 7.12 -34.34 -20.21
C LEU A 4 5.67 -33.99 -19.83
N LEU A 5 4.69 -34.70 -20.42
CA LEU A 5 3.27 -34.55 -20.08
C LEU A 5 2.99 -34.88 -18.61
N ARG A 6 3.61 -35.94 -18.06
CA ARG A 6 3.43 -36.32 -16.65
C ARG A 6 3.99 -35.29 -15.68
N ILE A 7 5.15 -34.70 -15.99
CA ILE A 7 5.76 -33.64 -15.17
C ILE A 7 4.92 -32.35 -15.24
N LEU A 8 4.47 -31.97 -16.43
CA LEU A 8 3.59 -30.81 -16.62
C LEU A 8 2.25 -31.00 -15.91
N GLY A 9 1.61 -32.16 -16.07
CA GLY A 9 0.35 -32.49 -15.38
C GLY A 9 0.50 -32.50 -13.86
N GLY A 10 1.58 -33.11 -13.34
CA GLY A 10 1.86 -33.11 -11.90
C GLY A 10 2.10 -31.72 -11.33
N ARG A 11 2.87 -30.88 -12.04
CA ARG A 11 3.09 -29.47 -11.64
C ARG A 11 1.80 -28.67 -11.65
N ALA A 12 1.01 -28.78 -12.72
CA ALA A 12 -0.28 -28.09 -12.84
C ALA A 12 -1.22 -28.45 -11.69
N LEU A 13 -1.44 -29.76 -11.44
CA LEU A 13 -2.27 -30.23 -10.33
C LEU A 13 -1.75 -29.75 -8.96
N SER A 14 -0.44 -29.75 -8.76
CA SER A 14 0.16 -29.25 -7.51
C SER A 14 -0.06 -27.74 -7.31
N LEU A 15 -0.01 -26.96 -8.39
CA LEU A 15 -0.29 -25.52 -8.38
C LEU A 15 -1.74 -25.26 -8.03
N PHE A 16 -2.68 -25.93 -8.69
CA PHE A 16 -4.11 -25.83 -8.38
C PHE A 16 -4.43 -26.20 -6.93
N LYS A 17 -3.82 -27.28 -6.41
CA LYS A 17 -4.02 -27.67 -5.00
C LYS A 17 -3.50 -26.61 -4.03
N LYS A 18 -2.32 -26.03 -4.28
CA LYS A 18 -1.75 -24.94 -3.46
C LYS A 18 -2.61 -23.69 -3.51
N MET A 19 -3.07 -23.28 -4.69
CA MET A 19 -3.95 -22.14 -4.87
C MET A 19 -5.28 -22.36 -4.14
N GLY A 20 -5.86 -23.56 -4.22
CA GLY A 20 -7.08 -23.93 -3.48
C GLY A 20 -6.91 -23.81 -1.97
N HIS A 21 -5.78 -24.28 -1.42
CA HIS A 21 -5.50 -24.12 0.01
C HIS A 21 -5.33 -22.64 0.42
N MET A 22 -4.65 -21.82 -0.40
CA MET A 22 -4.52 -20.39 -0.15
C MET A 22 -5.88 -19.67 -0.19
N LEU A 23 -6.74 -20.04 -1.14
CA LEU A 23 -8.09 -19.49 -1.23
C LEU A 23 -8.93 -19.85 0.01
N MET A 24 -8.90 -21.13 0.43
CA MET A 24 -9.60 -21.57 1.63
C MET A 24 -9.08 -20.86 2.90
N PHE A 25 -7.76 -20.64 2.99
CA PHE A 25 -7.15 -19.88 4.08
C PHE A 25 -7.65 -18.42 4.10
N LEU A 26 -7.72 -17.77 2.93
CA LEU A 26 -8.20 -16.41 2.79
C LEU A 26 -9.68 -16.30 3.16
N LEU A 27 -10.53 -17.21 2.66
CA LEU A 27 -11.96 -17.24 2.98
C LEU A 27 -12.20 -17.47 4.47
N ASN A 28 -11.48 -18.40 5.09
CA ASN A 28 -11.55 -18.61 6.54
C ASN A 28 -11.11 -17.36 7.31
N SER A 29 -10.07 -16.66 6.85
CA SER A 29 -9.61 -15.43 7.48
C SER A 29 -10.67 -14.33 7.42
N ILE A 30 -11.32 -14.14 6.25
CA ILE A 30 -12.43 -13.20 6.09
C ILE A 30 -13.61 -13.57 7.00
N TYR A 31 -13.95 -14.85 7.09
CA TYR A 31 -15.00 -15.32 7.99
C TYR A 31 -14.69 -14.94 9.45
N TYR A 32 -13.48 -15.18 9.94
CA TYR A 32 -13.08 -14.80 11.29
C TYR A 32 -12.88 -13.29 11.50
N ILE A 33 -12.78 -12.49 10.43
CA ILE A 33 -12.87 -11.03 10.53
C ILE A 33 -14.30 -10.61 10.86
N CYS A 34 -15.34 -11.34 10.48
CA CYS A 34 -16.72 -10.95 10.77
C CYS A 34 -17.28 -11.55 12.07
N VAL A 35 -16.61 -12.56 12.63
CA VAL A 35 -17.09 -13.31 13.80
C VAL A 35 -16.39 -12.84 15.09
N PRO A 36 -17.11 -12.38 16.12
CA PRO A 36 -16.52 -11.98 17.40
C PRO A 36 -15.84 -13.16 18.14
N PRO A 37 -14.89 -12.91 19.07
CA PRO A 37 -14.52 -11.63 19.68
C PRO A 37 -13.33 -10.92 19.01
N PHE A 38 -13.44 -9.60 18.84
CA PHE A 38 -12.36 -8.75 18.32
C PHE A 38 -11.41 -8.29 19.43
N LYS A 39 -10.11 -8.52 19.22
CA LYS A 39 -9.07 -8.09 20.15
C LYS A 39 -8.50 -6.73 19.75
N PHE A 40 -9.20 -5.67 20.14
CA PHE A 40 -8.84 -4.29 19.77
C PHE A 40 -7.40 -3.90 20.17
N ARG A 41 -6.92 -4.35 21.34
CA ARG A 41 -5.54 -4.09 21.80
C ARG A 41 -4.48 -4.68 20.86
N LEU A 42 -4.75 -5.85 20.27
CA LEU A 42 -3.84 -6.49 19.31
C LEU A 42 -3.87 -5.75 17.96
N LEU A 43 -5.06 -5.36 17.51
CA LEU A 43 -5.23 -4.55 16.31
C LEU A 43 -4.47 -3.22 16.39
N LEU A 44 -4.56 -2.50 17.52
CA LEU A 44 -3.80 -1.26 17.72
C LEU A 44 -2.27 -1.47 17.72
N LYS A 45 -1.79 -2.59 18.29
CA LYS A 45 -0.38 -2.95 18.22
C LYS A 45 0.04 -3.14 16.76
N GLN A 46 -0.82 -3.79 15.97
CA GLN A 46 -0.53 -4.11 14.60
C GLN A 46 -0.59 -2.89 13.67
N ILE A 47 -1.58 -2.00 13.84
CA ILE A 47 -1.64 -0.71 13.13
C ILE A 47 -0.34 0.08 13.33
N ARG A 48 0.14 0.18 14.58
CA ARG A 48 1.41 0.87 14.87
C ARG A 48 2.61 0.20 14.22
N PHE A 49 2.64 -1.13 14.20
CA PHE A 49 3.71 -1.88 13.56
C PHE A 49 3.75 -1.66 12.05
N PHE A 50 2.61 -1.83 11.36
CA PHE A 50 2.48 -1.61 9.91
C PHE A 50 2.79 -0.16 9.53
N GLY A 51 2.23 0.81 10.27
CA GLY A 51 2.47 2.23 10.05
C GLY A 51 3.96 2.57 10.17
N ASN A 52 4.58 2.24 11.31
CA ASN A 52 5.98 2.62 11.56
C ASN A 52 6.97 1.97 10.57
N LYS A 53 6.74 0.71 10.16
CA LYS A 53 7.62 0.00 9.22
C LYS A 53 7.60 0.57 7.80
N SER A 54 6.47 1.13 7.39
CA SER A 54 6.25 1.62 6.02
C SER A 54 6.34 3.13 5.89
N MET A 55 6.17 3.89 6.98
CA MET A 55 6.08 5.35 6.95
C MET A 55 7.31 5.99 6.32
N ILE A 56 8.52 5.71 6.81
CA ILE A 56 9.77 6.30 6.28
C ILE A 56 9.91 6.08 4.77
N VAL A 57 9.60 4.87 4.30
CA VAL A 57 9.70 4.53 2.87
C VAL A 57 8.72 5.38 2.07
N ILE A 58 7.48 5.52 2.53
CA ILE A 58 6.44 6.31 1.87
C ILE A 58 6.77 7.80 1.87
N LEU A 59 7.26 8.36 2.98
CA LEU A 59 7.64 9.78 3.04
C LEU A 59 8.73 10.08 2.01
N LEU A 60 9.76 9.24 1.95
CA LEU A 60 10.90 9.43 1.04
C LEU A 60 10.51 9.21 -0.42
N THR A 61 9.83 8.09 -0.73
CA THR A 61 9.45 7.80 -2.12
C THR A 61 8.42 8.80 -2.62
N GLY A 62 7.42 9.16 -1.81
CA GLY A 62 6.41 10.16 -2.16
C GLY A 62 7.03 11.52 -2.46
N SER A 63 7.93 12.00 -1.59
CA SER A 63 8.63 13.27 -1.78
C SER A 63 9.42 13.28 -3.09
N PHE A 64 10.26 12.27 -3.33
CA PHE A 64 11.08 12.22 -4.55
C PHE A 64 10.24 12.02 -5.81
N THR A 65 9.20 11.19 -5.77
CA THR A 65 8.28 11.01 -6.90
C THR A 65 7.59 12.32 -7.25
N GLY A 66 7.09 13.06 -6.26
CA GLY A 66 6.49 14.38 -6.47
C GLY A 66 7.45 15.39 -7.09
N MET A 67 8.69 15.46 -6.59
CA MET A 67 9.73 16.35 -7.12
C MET A 67 10.06 16.04 -8.59
N VAL A 68 10.30 14.76 -8.91
CA VAL A 68 10.63 14.33 -10.27
C VAL A 68 9.47 14.59 -11.23
N MET A 69 8.24 14.30 -10.80
CA MET A 69 7.04 14.55 -11.61
C MET A 69 6.86 16.04 -11.91
N ALA A 70 7.03 16.92 -10.91
CA ALA A 70 6.90 18.36 -11.13
C ALA A 70 7.94 18.88 -12.14
N LEU A 71 9.19 18.44 -12.05
CA LEU A 71 10.23 18.83 -13.00
C LEU A 71 9.91 18.36 -14.43
N GLN A 72 9.47 17.10 -14.57
CA GLN A 72 9.15 16.51 -15.87
C GLN A 72 7.91 17.17 -16.52
N ILE A 73 6.86 17.40 -15.72
CA ILE A 73 5.62 18.02 -16.19
C ILE A 73 5.88 19.48 -16.55
N TYR A 74 6.68 20.22 -15.77
CA TYR A 74 7.03 21.61 -16.09
C TYR A 74 7.71 21.74 -17.45
N HIS A 75 8.71 20.91 -17.75
CA HIS A 75 9.37 20.94 -19.06
C HIS A 75 8.41 20.63 -20.22
N THR A 76 7.37 19.87 -19.96
CA THR A 76 6.31 19.61 -20.94
C THR A 76 5.40 20.83 -21.10
N LEU A 77 4.89 21.38 -19.99
CA LEU A 77 3.93 22.50 -19.98
C LEU A 77 4.53 23.83 -20.43
N SER A 78 5.81 24.06 -20.15
CA SER A 78 6.52 25.28 -20.58
C SER A 78 6.57 25.41 -22.10
N LYS A 79 6.63 24.28 -22.84
CA LYS A 79 6.55 24.28 -24.32
C LYS A 79 5.20 24.77 -24.85
N PHE A 80 4.14 24.64 -24.04
CA PHE A 80 2.78 25.08 -24.37
C PHE A 80 2.41 26.38 -23.64
N GLY A 81 3.35 27.03 -22.94
CA GLY A 81 3.10 28.23 -22.14
C GLY A 81 2.09 28.06 -21.00
N SER A 82 1.82 26.81 -20.58
CA SER A 82 0.73 26.47 -19.65
C SER A 82 1.24 26.10 -18.26
N GLU A 83 2.27 26.79 -17.77
CA GLU A 83 2.96 26.46 -16.50
C GLU A 83 2.05 26.55 -15.27
N ALA A 84 0.99 27.35 -15.33
CA ALA A 84 -0.03 27.45 -14.29
C ALA A 84 -0.79 26.13 -14.04
N LEU A 85 -0.80 25.19 -14.99
CA LEU A 85 -1.45 23.87 -14.84
C LEU A 85 -0.54 22.81 -14.20
N LEU A 86 0.68 23.19 -13.80
CA LEU A 86 1.64 22.27 -13.20
C LEU A 86 1.11 21.62 -11.92
N GLY A 87 0.51 22.41 -11.02
CA GLY A 87 -0.04 21.92 -9.74
C GLY A 87 -1.13 20.86 -9.94
N PRO A 88 -2.20 21.16 -10.69
CA PRO A 88 -3.25 20.19 -11.02
C PRO A 88 -2.71 18.91 -11.67
N ALA A 89 -1.78 19.05 -12.63
CA ALA A 89 -1.23 17.90 -13.34
C ALA A 89 -0.46 16.96 -12.39
N VAL A 90 0.33 17.50 -11.46
CA VAL A 90 1.03 16.72 -10.43
C VAL A 90 0.03 16.08 -9.46
N ALA A 91 -0.92 16.87 -8.93
CA ALA A 91 -1.88 16.41 -7.93
C ALA A 91 -2.78 15.28 -8.46
N LEU A 92 -3.39 15.47 -9.64
CA LEU A 92 -4.25 14.46 -10.26
C LEU A 92 -3.49 13.18 -10.60
N SER A 93 -2.25 13.31 -11.10
CA SER A 93 -1.42 12.14 -11.42
C SER A 93 -1.06 11.31 -10.19
N LEU A 94 -0.82 11.98 -9.04
CA LEU A 94 -0.57 11.31 -7.78
C LEU A 94 -1.85 10.65 -7.24
N ILE A 95 -2.91 11.44 -7.02
CA ILE A 95 -4.13 10.96 -6.35
C ILE A 95 -4.78 9.79 -7.11
N ARG A 96 -4.85 9.85 -8.45
CA ARG A 96 -5.62 8.87 -9.23
C ARG A 96 -4.87 7.59 -9.57
N GLU A 97 -3.56 7.68 -9.74
CA GLU A 97 -2.77 6.58 -10.33
C GLU A 97 -1.59 6.22 -9.43
N LEU A 98 -0.62 7.13 -9.33
CA LEU A 98 0.69 6.81 -8.76
C LEU A 98 0.62 6.62 -7.24
N GLY A 99 -0.21 7.38 -6.54
CA GLY A 99 -0.39 7.32 -5.09
C GLY A 99 -0.84 5.95 -4.62
N PRO A 100 -2.02 5.47 -5.05
CA PRO A 100 -2.51 4.13 -4.71
C PRO A 100 -1.56 3.02 -5.16
N VAL A 101 -1.04 3.08 -6.39
CA VAL A 101 -0.19 2.02 -6.96
C VAL A 101 1.16 1.93 -6.24
N LEU A 102 1.87 3.04 -6.08
CA LEU A 102 3.18 3.03 -5.42
C LEU A 102 3.04 2.71 -3.93
N SER A 103 2.01 3.23 -3.26
CA SER A 103 1.75 2.87 -1.86
C SER A 103 1.45 1.39 -1.71
N ALA A 104 0.68 0.78 -2.63
CA ALA A 104 0.37 -0.65 -2.59
C ALA A 104 1.62 -1.51 -2.77
N LEU A 105 2.47 -1.16 -3.74
CA LEU A 105 3.74 -1.85 -3.98
C LEU A 105 4.67 -1.74 -2.76
N MET A 106 4.81 -0.55 -2.17
CA MET A 106 5.69 -0.31 -1.02
C MET A 106 5.21 -1.02 0.24
N VAL A 107 3.91 -0.96 0.53
CA VAL A 107 3.31 -1.65 1.69
C VAL A 107 3.40 -3.16 1.53
N THR A 108 3.10 -3.69 0.34
CA THR A 108 3.25 -5.13 0.05
C THR A 108 4.70 -5.58 0.21
N GLY A 109 5.66 -4.79 -0.31
CA GLY A 109 7.08 -5.08 -0.21
C GLY A 109 7.58 -5.06 1.23
N ARG A 110 7.39 -3.95 1.96
CA ARG A 110 7.96 -3.78 3.31
C ARG A 110 7.16 -4.50 4.38
N ALA A 111 5.87 -4.20 4.47
CA ALA A 111 5.02 -4.74 5.52
C ALA A 111 4.62 -6.20 5.25
N GLY A 112 4.39 -6.56 3.99
CA GLY A 112 4.12 -7.96 3.61
C GLY A 112 5.31 -8.89 3.85
N SER A 113 6.54 -8.45 3.52
CA SER A 113 7.76 -9.24 3.83
C SER A 113 7.99 -9.36 5.33
N ALA A 114 7.79 -8.27 6.09
CA ALA A 114 7.91 -8.29 7.54
C ALA A 114 6.89 -9.24 8.19
N LEU A 115 5.64 -9.22 7.73
CA LEU A 115 4.58 -10.12 8.18
C LEU A 115 4.92 -11.59 7.87
N THR A 116 5.41 -11.86 6.66
CA THR A 116 5.80 -13.22 6.25
C THR A 116 6.94 -13.75 7.11
N ALA A 117 7.94 -12.91 7.39
CA ALA A 117 9.05 -13.25 8.28
C ALA A 117 8.58 -13.49 9.72
N GLU A 118 7.69 -12.64 10.25
CA GLU A 118 7.14 -12.78 11.61
C GLU A 118 6.39 -14.11 11.77
N ILE A 119 5.48 -14.43 10.83
CA ILE A 119 4.76 -15.70 10.84
C ILE A 119 5.73 -16.89 10.68
N GLY A 120 6.75 -16.76 9.83
CA GLY A 120 7.78 -17.77 9.64
C GLY A 120 8.56 -18.06 10.93
N ILE A 121 8.99 -17.02 11.65
CA ILE A 121 9.68 -17.14 12.95
C ILE A 121 8.75 -17.82 13.96
N MET A 122 7.48 -17.42 14.04
CA MET A 122 6.51 -18.03 14.95
C MET A 122 6.21 -19.49 14.62
N ARG A 123 6.32 -19.90 13.36
CA ARG A 123 6.18 -21.30 12.96
C ARG A 123 7.41 -22.12 13.34
N ILE A 124 8.62 -21.62 13.07
CA ILE A 124 9.87 -22.34 13.37
C ILE A 124 10.12 -22.45 14.88
N SER A 125 9.66 -21.46 15.66
CA SER A 125 9.74 -21.46 17.12
C SER A 125 8.54 -22.15 17.80
N GLU A 126 7.71 -22.88 17.04
CA GLU A 126 6.54 -23.62 17.52
C GLU A 126 5.49 -22.78 18.28
N GLN A 127 5.56 -21.44 18.23
CA GLN A 127 4.61 -20.56 18.91
C GLN A 127 3.18 -20.73 18.37
N ILE A 128 3.04 -21.05 17.08
CA ILE A 128 1.73 -21.34 16.49
C ILE A 128 1.15 -22.65 17.04
N ASP A 129 1.97 -23.68 17.20
CA ASP A 129 1.55 -24.98 17.73
C ASP A 129 1.25 -24.88 19.23
N ALA A 130 1.99 -24.05 19.96
CA ALA A 130 1.70 -23.70 21.36
C ALA A 130 0.33 -23.02 21.52
N LEU A 131 -0.07 -22.13 20.61
CA LEU A 131 -1.43 -21.57 20.64
C LEU A 131 -2.50 -22.65 20.49
N VAL A 132 -2.27 -23.62 19.59
CA VAL A 132 -3.20 -24.74 19.36
C VAL A 132 -3.29 -25.65 20.59
N SER A 133 -2.17 -25.94 21.27
CA SER A 133 -2.15 -26.76 22.49
C SER A 133 -2.86 -26.08 23.66
N MET A 134 -2.88 -24.76 23.70
CA MET A 134 -3.66 -23.95 24.66
C MET A 134 -5.14 -23.83 24.30
N ALA A 135 -5.64 -24.60 23.31
CA ALA A 135 -6.99 -24.51 22.78
C ALA A 135 -7.37 -23.11 22.25
N LEU A 136 -6.37 -22.33 21.82
CA LEU A 136 -6.58 -21.03 21.20
C LEU A 136 -6.55 -21.16 19.68
N ASN A 137 -7.49 -20.49 19.00
CA ASN A 137 -7.53 -20.47 17.55
C ASN A 137 -6.46 -19.49 16.99
N PRO A 138 -5.40 -19.97 16.31
CA PRO A 138 -4.32 -19.12 15.81
C PRO A 138 -4.80 -18.13 14.74
N MET A 139 -5.84 -18.45 13.97
CA MET A 139 -6.41 -17.53 12.97
C MET A 139 -6.89 -16.23 13.61
N ARG A 140 -7.59 -16.34 14.75
CA ARG A 140 -8.18 -15.19 15.46
C ARG A 140 -7.14 -14.33 16.17
N TYR A 141 -6.08 -14.95 16.69
CA TYR A 141 -5.05 -14.25 17.44
C TYR A 141 -3.94 -13.69 16.56
N LEU A 142 -3.59 -14.39 15.48
CA LEU A 142 -2.46 -14.04 14.64
C LEU A 142 -2.89 -13.35 13.36
N ILE A 143 -3.78 -13.97 12.59
CA ILE A 143 -3.99 -13.59 11.19
C ILE A 143 -5.02 -12.46 11.04
N VAL A 144 -6.14 -12.54 11.75
CA VAL A 144 -7.22 -11.55 11.67
C VAL A 144 -6.76 -10.13 12.00
N PRO A 145 -6.05 -9.86 13.12
CA PRO A 145 -5.61 -8.50 13.44
C PRO A 145 -4.66 -7.93 12.38
N ASN A 146 -3.83 -8.77 11.77
CA ASN A 146 -2.91 -8.38 10.69
C ASN A 146 -3.64 -7.92 9.44
N ILE A 147 -4.64 -8.67 8.99
CA ILE A 147 -5.42 -8.33 7.79
C ILE A 147 -6.20 -7.03 8.01
N VAL A 148 -6.88 -6.91 9.15
CA VAL A 148 -7.67 -5.70 9.46
C VAL A 148 -6.76 -4.48 9.61
N ALA A 149 -5.61 -4.62 10.27
CA ALA A 149 -4.65 -3.53 10.36
C ALA A 149 -4.12 -3.12 8.99
N ALA A 150 -3.82 -4.06 8.09
CA ALA A 150 -3.37 -3.76 6.74
C ALA A 150 -4.43 -3.01 5.91
N ILE A 151 -5.71 -3.43 6.01
CA ILE A 151 -6.83 -2.76 5.32
C ILE A 151 -7.01 -1.31 5.79
N ILE A 152 -6.82 -1.04 7.09
CA ILE A 152 -6.96 0.32 7.65
C ILE A 152 -5.73 1.17 7.34
N VAL A 153 -4.53 0.61 7.48
CA VAL A 153 -3.27 1.34 7.34
C VAL A 153 -2.97 1.68 5.88
N PHE A 154 -3.33 0.82 4.93
CA PHE A 154 -3.09 1.05 3.51
C PHE A 154 -3.64 2.40 2.97
N PRO A 155 -4.95 2.71 3.09
CA PRO A 155 -5.50 3.98 2.58
C PRO A 155 -4.93 5.19 3.33
N LEU A 156 -4.66 5.05 4.63
CA LEU A 156 -4.04 6.13 5.42
C LEU A 156 -2.63 6.45 4.90
N LEU A 157 -1.86 5.42 4.59
CA LEU A 157 -0.52 5.54 4.02
C LEU A 157 -0.53 6.11 2.60
N ALA A 158 -1.52 5.73 1.78
CA ALA A 158 -1.70 6.32 0.45
C ALA A 158 -2.03 7.82 0.53
N ALA A 159 -2.92 8.22 1.42
CA ALA A 159 -3.22 9.65 1.63
C ALA A 159 -1.97 10.44 2.07
N ILE A 160 -1.14 9.87 2.95
CA ILE A 160 0.14 10.49 3.36
C ILE A 160 1.10 10.59 2.17
N PHE A 161 1.16 9.57 1.32
CA PHE A 161 1.98 9.59 0.10
C PHE A 161 1.58 10.75 -0.81
N ASP A 162 0.28 10.93 -1.06
CA ASP A 162 -0.23 11.99 -1.94
C ASP A 162 0.06 13.39 -1.41
N VAL A 163 -0.19 13.63 -0.12
CA VAL A 163 0.10 14.92 0.52
C VAL A 163 1.58 15.30 0.38
N ILE A 164 2.47 14.34 0.62
CA ILE A 164 3.91 14.58 0.57
C ILE A 164 4.40 14.68 -0.87
N GLY A 165 3.83 13.90 -1.78
CA GLY A 165 4.11 14.01 -3.21
C GLY A 165 3.72 15.37 -3.77
N ILE A 166 2.54 15.88 -3.43
CA ILE A 166 2.10 17.22 -3.82
C ILE A 166 3.03 18.28 -3.22
N TYR A 167 3.41 18.13 -1.94
CA TYR A 167 4.36 19.05 -1.30
C TYR A 167 5.77 18.99 -1.94
N GLY A 168 6.25 17.81 -2.30
CA GLY A 168 7.52 17.64 -3.03
C GLY A 168 7.48 18.32 -4.40
N GLY A 169 6.34 18.22 -5.10
CA GLY A 169 6.10 18.93 -6.34
C GLY A 169 6.07 20.44 -6.18
N TYR A 170 5.44 20.94 -5.10
CA TYR A 170 5.41 22.35 -4.73
C TYR A 170 6.82 22.93 -4.53
N VAL A 171 7.70 22.21 -3.83
CA VAL A 171 9.10 22.64 -3.60
C VAL A 171 9.81 22.89 -4.94
N ILE A 172 9.65 22.01 -5.92
CA ILE A 172 10.27 22.18 -7.24
C ILE A 172 9.58 23.28 -8.04
N ALA A 173 8.25 23.26 -8.13
CA ALA A 173 7.46 24.21 -8.90
C ALA A 173 7.70 25.67 -8.48
N VAL A 174 7.69 25.92 -7.17
CA VAL A 174 7.78 27.29 -6.64
C VAL A 174 9.23 27.68 -6.37
N LYS A 175 9.95 26.89 -5.56
CA LYS A 175 11.27 27.33 -5.08
C LYS A 175 12.36 27.23 -6.14
N LEU A 176 12.26 26.25 -7.05
CA LEU A 176 13.28 26.02 -8.07
C LEU A 176 12.90 26.67 -9.42
N LEU A 177 11.64 26.55 -9.83
CA LEU A 177 11.18 27.00 -11.15
C LEU A 177 10.52 28.39 -11.13
N GLY A 178 10.25 28.97 -9.96
CA GLY A 178 9.77 30.34 -9.81
C GLY A 178 8.27 30.54 -10.06
N LEU A 179 7.47 29.47 -10.01
CA LEU A 179 6.01 29.58 -10.13
C LEU A 179 5.40 30.26 -8.89
N SER A 180 4.32 31.02 -9.07
CA SER A 180 3.60 31.65 -7.95
C SER A 180 2.94 30.61 -7.04
N GLU A 181 3.18 30.74 -5.73
CA GLU A 181 2.57 29.89 -4.68
C GLU A 181 1.04 29.91 -4.75
N GLY A 182 0.46 31.09 -4.96
CA GLY A 182 -0.99 31.26 -5.07
C GLY A 182 -1.58 30.55 -6.29
N THR A 183 -0.88 30.61 -7.44
CA THR A 183 -1.32 29.93 -8.66
C THR A 183 -1.27 28.40 -8.49
N TYR A 184 -0.22 27.88 -7.83
CA TYR A 184 -0.09 26.44 -7.63
C TYR A 184 -1.28 25.85 -6.85
N PHE A 185 -1.60 26.42 -5.69
CA PHE A 185 -2.69 25.89 -4.85
C PHE A 185 -4.09 26.24 -5.36
N SER A 186 -4.29 27.47 -5.89
CA SER A 186 -5.60 27.87 -6.44
C SER A 186 -6.01 27.00 -7.63
N GLN A 187 -5.06 26.63 -8.48
CA GLN A 187 -5.34 25.77 -9.62
C GLN A 187 -5.64 24.34 -9.17
N ILE A 188 -4.92 23.82 -8.17
CA ILE A 188 -5.22 22.50 -7.59
C ILE A 188 -6.66 22.45 -7.08
N ASP A 189 -7.09 23.45 -6.30
CA ASP A 189 -8.46 23.52 -5.76
C ASP A 189 -9.54 23.61 -6.85
N THR A 190 -9.21 24.24 -7.98
CA THR A 190 -10.14 24.38 -9.12
C THR A 190 -10.31 23.07 -9.90
N PHE A 191 -9.26 22.25 -10.00
CA PHE A 191 -9.24 21.06 -10.85
C PHE A 191 -9.39 19.73 -10.11
N VAL A 192 -9.12 19.69 -8.80
CA VAL A 192 -9.26 18.48 -7.99
C VAL A 192 -10.67 18.43 -7.41
N GLU A 193 -11.47 17.46 -7.86
CA GLU A 193 -12.80 17.24 -7.32
C GLU A 193 -12.77 16.17 -6.22
N TRP A 194 -13.81 16.15 -5.36
CA TRP A 194 -14.05 15.05 -4.42
C TRP A 194 -14.16 13.67 -5.08
N LYS A 195 -14.46 13.63 -6.39
CA LYS A 195 -14.48 12.39 -7.15
C LYS A 195 -13.10 11.77 -7.33
N ASP A 196 -12.06 12.60 -7.44
CA ASP A 196 -10.68 12.12 -7.64
C ASP A 196 -10.11 11.53 -6.34
N VAL A 197 -10.51 12.05 -5.18
CA VAL A 197 -10.04 11.59 -3.86
C VAL A 197 -10.79 10.34 -3.37
N ARG A 198 -11.96 10.04 -3.92
CA ARG A 198 -12.79 8.90 -3.52
C ARG A 198 -12.24 7.60 -4.12
N ILE A 199 -11.16 7.10 -3.50
CA ILE A 199 -10.57 5.77 -3.74
C ILE A 199 -11.56 4.66 -3.35
#